data_AF-A0A0F7EJ84-F1
#
_entry.id   AF-A0A0F7EJ84-F1
#
_cell.length_a   1.000
_cell.length_b   1.000
_cell.length_c   1.000
_cell.angle_alpha   90.00
_cell.angle_beta   90.00
_cell.angle_gamma   90.00
#
_symmetry.space_group_name_H-M   'P 1'
#
loop_
_entity.id
_entity.type
_entity.pdbx_description
1 polymer ?
#
loop_
_entity_poly.entity_id
_entity_poly.type
_entity_poly.pdbx_seq_one_letter_code
_entity_poly.pdbx_strand_id
1 'polypeptide(L)'
;MKFTSFKEVILDKIKQDDLITIDIERYPDKAKVSIEDKIVVEKIWKTLSAIELKQEGSRMRIGDYAVRILVNNTGSRGMQLIKGNQYIWIHDGKKAMFIGS
;
A
#
# COMPACT_ATOMS: atom_id res chain seq x y z
N MET A 1 3.17 20.59 -9.26
CA MET A 1 3.22 19.17 -8.84
C MET A 1 1.90 18.82 -8.19
N LYS A 2 1.30 17.66 -8.52
CA LYS A 2 0.07 17.22 -7.88
C LYS A 2 0.42 16.33 -6.69
N PHE A 3 0.19 16.83 -5.49
CA PHE A 3 0.28 16.05 -4.26
C PHE A 3 -1.00 15.21 -4.12
N THR A 4 -0.87 14.01 -3.58
CA THR A 4 -2.00 13.13 -3.21
C THR A 4 -1.65 12.44 -1.89
N SER A 5 -2.54 11.62 -1.36
CA SER A 5 -2.30 10.84 -0.14
C SER A 5 -2.64 9.37 -0.32
N PHE A 6 -2.03 8.50 0.49
CA PHE A 6 -2.37 7.07 0.46
C PHE A 6 -3.86 6.87 0.77
N LYS A 7 -4.40 7.74 1.62
CA LYS A 7 -5.82 7.83 1.91
C LYS A 7 -6.66 8.02 0.65
N GLU A 8 -6.38 9.06 -0.14
CA GLU A 8 -7.13 9.35 -1.37
C GLU A 8 -7.02 8.24 -2.42
N VAL A 9 -5.84 7.64 -2.58
CA VAL A 9 -5.60 6.66 -3.65
C VAL A 9 -6.18 5.28 -3.30
N ILE A 10 -6.16 4.90 -2.02
CA ILE A 10 -6.49 3.54 -1.57
C ILE A 10 -7.61 3.53 -0.53
N LEU A 11 -7.43 4.20 0.60
CA LEU A 11 -8.29 4.03 1.78
C LEU A 11 -9.72 4.55 1.56
N ASP A 12 -9.88 5.71 0.91
CA ASP A 12 -11.20 6.31 0.63
C ASP A 12 -12.05 5.47 -0.35
N LYS A 13 -11.45 4.45 -0.97
CA LYS A 13 -12.12 3.52 -1.89
C LYS A 13 -12.54 2.21 -1.22
N ILE A 14 -12.42 2.11 0.10
CA ILE A 14 -12.76 0.93 0.91
C ILE A 14 -13.94 1.30 1.80
N LYS A 15 -14.96 0.44 1.87
CA LYS A 15 -16.15 0.70 2.68
C LYS A 15 -15.86 0.39 4.15
N GLN A 16 -16.58 1.07 5.04
CA GLN A 16 -16.42 0.93 6.48
C GLN A 16 -16.69 -0.50 6.99
N ASP A 17 -17.53 -1.26 6.28
CA ASP A 17 -17.92 -2.63 6.66
C ASP A 17 -17.08 -3.71 5.95
N ASP A 18 -16.11 -3.33 5.13
CA ASP A 18 -15.28 -4.31 4.43
C ASP A 18 -14.32 -5.00 5.43
N LEU A 19 -14.14 -6.31 5.26
CA LEU A 19 -13.08 -7.04 5.94
C LEU A 19 -11.73 -6.63 5.35
N ILE A 20 -10.81 -6.16 6.19
CA ILE A 20 -9.50 -5.69 5.77
C ILE A 20 -8.42 -6.64 6.29
N THR A 21 -7.64 -7.19 5.38
CA THR A 21 -6.42 -7.95 5.70
C THR A 21 -5.21 -7.19 5.17
N ILE A 22 -4.17 -7.07 5.99
CA ILE A 22 -2.90 -6.45 5.59
C ILE A 22 -1.84 -7.53 5.44
N ASP A 23 -1.38 -7.71 4.21
CA ASP A 23 -0.30 -8.61 3.84
C ASP A 23 1.00 -7.84 3.68
N ILE A 24 2.05 -8.27 4.40
CA ILE A 24 3.40 -7.75 4.24
C ILE A 24 4.27 -8.88 3.73
N GLU A 25 4.80 -8.72 2.52
CA GLU A 25 5.71 -9.66 1.88
C GLU A 25 7.10 -9.03 1.71
N ARG A 26 8.14 -9.73 2.15
CA ARG A 26 9.53 -9.40 1.89
C ARG A 26 10.02 -10.25 0.73
N TYR A 27 10.28 -9.62 -0.41
CA TYR A 27 10.66 -10.34 -1.63
C TYR A 27 12.00 -11.08 -1.56
N PRO A 28 13.06 -10.56 -0.90
CA PRO A 28 14.36 -11.23 -0.82
C PRO A 28 14.31 -12.69 -0.32
N ASP A 29 13.44 -12.99 0.63
CA ASP A 29 13.31 -14.34 1.22
C ASP A 29 11.89 -14.89 1.21
N LYS A 30 10.97 -14.22 0.52
CA LYS A 30 9.54 -14.57 0.41
C LYS A 30 8.83 -14.69 1.76
N ALA A 31 9.38 -14.08 2.83
CA ALA A 31 8.70 -14.06 4.11
C ALA A 31 7.40 -13.25 3.98
N LYS A 32 6.29 -13.81 4.47
CA LYS A 32 4.97 -13.18 4.42
C LYS A 32 4.34 -13.18 5.81
N VAL A 33 3.75 -12.05 6.18
CA VAL A 33 2.88 -11.91 7.34
C VAL A 33 1.53 -11.39 6.88
N SER A 34 0.44 -11.98 7.39
CA SER A 34 -0.93 -11.53 7.16
C SER A 34 -1.53 -11.09 8.50
N ILE A 35 -2.14 -9.90 8.52
CA ILE A 35 -2.67 -9.26 9.72
C ILE A 35 -4.16 -9.03 9.53
N GLU A 36 -4.96 -9.66 10.39
CA GLU A 36 -6.43 -9.58 10.41
C GLU A 36 -6.98 -9.04 11.74
N ASP A 37 -6.13 -8.90 12.76
CA ASP A 37 -6.53 -8.33 14.05
C ASP A 37 -7.00 -6.89 13.85
N LYS A 38 -8.27 -6.64 14.16
CA LYS A 38 -8.93 -5.35 13.91
C LYS A 38 -8.20 -4.17 14.55
N ILE A 39 -7.69 -4.33 15.77
CA ILE A 39 -7.00 -3.25 16.50
C ILE A 39 -5.66 -2.94 15.82
N VAL A 40 -4.92 -3.98 15.41
CA VAL A 40 -3.65 -3.81 14.70
C VAL A 40 -3.88 -3.22 13.31
N VAL A 41 -4.89 -3.71 12.59
CA VAL A 41 -5.29 -3.19 11.27
C VAL A 41 -5.66 -1.70 11.36
N GLU A 42 -6.48 -1.30 12.32
CA GLU A 42 -6.85 0.12 12.52
C GLU A 42 -5.64 1.01 12.82
N LYS A 43 -4.67 0.53 13.61
CA LYS A 43 -3.42 1.26 13.88
C LYS A 43 -2.59 1.46 12.61
N ILE A 44 -2.42 0.40 11.82
CA ILE A 44 -1.70 0.49 10.54
C ILE A 44 -2.46 1.41 9.58
N TRP A 45 -3.78 1.25 9.48
CA TRP A 45 -4.65 2.09 8.65
C TRP A 45 -4.49 3.57 8.95
N LYS A 46 -4.55 3.96 10.23
CA LYS A 46 -4.34 5.34 10.67
C LYS A 46 -2.95 5.85 10.29
N THR A 47 -1.93 5.02 10.46
CA THR A 47 -0.54 5.37 10.09
C THR A 47 -0.42 5.60 8.59
N LEU A 48 -0.99 4.71 7.77
CA LEU A 48 -0.95 4.85 6.31
C LEU A 48 -1.75 6.07 5.82
N SER A 49 -2.85 6.41 6.49
CA SER A 49 -3.69 7.57 6.12
C SER A 49 -2.96 8.92 6.19
N ALA A 50 -1.90 9.01 6.98
CA ALA A 50 -1.09 10.22 7.15
C ALA A 50 0.03 10.35 6.11
N ILE A 51 0.23 9.35 5.23
CA ILE A 51 1.29 9.38 4.23
C ILE A 51 0.88 10.30 3.08
N GLU A 52 1.64 11.38 2.91
CA GLU A 52 1.61 12.26 1.75
C GLU A 52 2.49 11.70 0.63
N LEU A 53 2.06 11.94 -0.60
CA LEU A 53 2.62 11.30 -1.78
C LEU A 53 2.89 12.33 -2.88
N LYS A 54 4.12 12.31 -3.39
CA LYS A 54 4.55 13.11 -4.54
C LYS A 54 4.67 12.25 -5.79
N GLN A 55 3.83 12.51 -6.78
CA GLN A 55 3.84 11.76 -8.04
C GLN A 55 5.16 11.94 -8.79
N GLU A 56 5.81 10.83 -9.16
CA GLU A 56 7.02 10.83 -10.01
C GLU A 56 6.83 9.95 -11.25
N GLY A 57 7.50 10.31 -12.35
CA GLY A 57 7.52 9.53 -13.58
C GLY A 57 8.65 8.51 -13.57
N SER A 58 8.39 7.28 -13.13
CA SER A 58 9.40 6.21 -13.18
C SER A 58 8.87 4.91 -13.78
N ARG A 59 9.78 4.01 -14.14
CA ARG A 59 9.48 2.67 -14.70
C ARG A 59 9.33 1.67 -13.55
N MET A 60 8.46 0.67 -13.75
CA MET A 60 8.22 -0.41 -12.78
C MET A 60 9.52 -1.09 -12.34
N ARG A 61 9.77 -1.09 -11.03
CA ARG A 61 10.85 -1.83 -10.39
C ARG A 61 10.22 -2.76 -9.36
N ILE A 62 10.76 -3.96 -9.23
CA ILE A 62 10.40 -4.89 -8.16
C ILE A 62 10.94 -4.30 -6.86
N GLY A 63 10.08 -4.14 -5.87
CA GLY A 63 10.47 -3.63 -4.56
C GLY A 63 11.23 -4.64 -3.69
N ASP A 64 11.68 -4.22 -2.52
CA ASP A 64 12.21 -5.14 -1.49
C ASP A 64 11.06 -5.66 -0.60
N TYR A 65 10.02 -4.84 -0.42
CA TYR A 65 8.83 -5.16 0.37
C TYR A 65 7.55 -4.77 -0.36
N ALA A 66 6.49 -5.55 -0.16
CA ALA A 66 5.13 -5.24 -0.59
C ALA A 66 4.19 -5.24 0.61
N VAL A 67 3.44 -4.15 0.78
CA VAL A 67 2.33 -4.04 1.72
C VAL A 67 1.04 -4.04 0.90
N ARG A 68 0.25 -5.09 1.00
CA ARG A 68 -1.02 -5.26 0.29
C ARG A 68 -2.17 -5.18 1.28
N ILE A 69 -3.19 -4.44 0.89
CA ILE A 69 -4.49 -4.35 1.54
C ILE A 69 -5.44 -5.18 0.70
N LEU A 70 -5.91 -6.28 1.30
CA LEU A 70 -6.95 -7.14 0.75
C LEU A 70 -8.28 -6.71 1.34
N VAL A 71 -9.30 -6.62 0.48
CA VAL A 71 -10.64 -6.19 0.87
C VAL A 71 -11.60 -7.34 0.63
N ASN A 72 -12.24 -7.84 1.68
CA ASN A 72 -13.06 -9.06 1.65
C ASN A 72 -12.30 -10.26 1.07
N ASN A 73 -11.01 -10.40 1.39
CA ASN A 73 -10.09 -11.41 0.84
C ASN A 73 -9.95 -11.36 -0.70
N THR A 74 -10.34 -10.26 -1.34
CA THR A 74 -10.27 -10.07 -2.79
C THR A 74 -9.54 -8.78 -3.16
N GLY A 75 -8.83 -8.84 -4.30
CA GLY A 75 -8.10 -7.71 -4.86
C GLY A 75 -6.84 -7.35 -4.07
N SER A 76 -5.75 -7.00 -4.76
CA SER A 76 -4.58 -6.42 -4.12
C SER A 76 -4.52 -4.92 -4.45
N ARG A 77 -4.82 -4.11 -3.44
CA ARG A 77 -4.48 -2.69 -3.42
C ARG A 77 -3.33 -2.51 -2.45
N GLY A 78 -2.52 -1.47 -2.57
CA GLY A 78 -1.48 -1.23 -1.57
C GLY A 78 -0.26 -0.59 -2.17
N MET A 79 0.89 -0.89 -1.58
CA MET A 79 2.15 -0.28 -1.95
C MET A 79 3.32 -1.26 -1.99
N GLN A 80 4.32 -0.93 -2.79
CA GLN A 80 5.62 -1.59 -2.77
C GLN A 80 6.71 -0.56 -2.43
N LEU A 81 7.58 -0.93 -1.49
CA LEU A 81 8.78 -0.17 -1.18
C LEU A 81 9.91 -0.64 -2.09
N ILE A 82 10.49 0.27 -2.87
CA ILE A 82 11.51 -0.06 -3.85
C ILE A 82 12.91 0.29 -3.32
N LYS A 83 13.83 -0.65 -3.54
CA LYS A 83 15.22 -0.67 -3.05
C LYS A 83 15.90 0.69 -3.08
N GLY A 84 16.40 1.11 -1.92
CA GLY A 84 16.96 2.44 -1.64
C GLY A 84 16.07 3.35 -0.78
N ASN A 85 14.89 2.90 -0.35
CA ASN A 85 13.91 3.64 0.49
C ASN A 85 13.40 4.96 -0.08
N GLN A 86 13.66 5.25 -1.36
CA GLN A 86 13.34 6.55 -1.97
C GLN A 86 11.98 6.58 -2.68
N TYR A 87 11.34 5.42 -2.88
CA TYR A 87 10.15 5.32 -3.73
C TYR A 87 9.12 4.33 -3.19
N ILE A 88 7.87 4.80 -3.15
CA ILE A 88 6.68 4.01 -2.86
C ILE A 88 5.88 3.89 -4.15
N TRP A 89 5.68 2.67 -4.63
CA TRP A 89 4.76 2.42 -5.73
C TRP A 89 3.39 2.08 -5.18
N ILE A 90 2.32 2.71 -5.64
CA ILE A 90 0.96 2.45 -5.19
C ILE A 90 0.12 1.89 -6.33
N HIS A 91 -0.67 0.86 -6.03
CA HIS A 91 -1.62 0.27 -6.96
C HIS A 91 -2.99 0.11 -6.30
N ASP A 92 -4.06 0.43 -7.04
CA ASP A 92 -5.45 0.27 -6.57
C ASP A 92 -6.18 -0.92 -7.22
N GLY A 93 -5.45 -1.77 -7.95
CA GLY A 93 -5.97 -2.90 -8.72
C GLY A 93 -6.53 -2.53 -10.10
N LYS A 94 -6.70 -1.24 -10.43
CA LYS A 94 -7.12 -0.74 -11.75
C LYS A 94 -6.12 0.26 -12.38
N LYS A 95 -5.31 0.95 -11.57
CA LYS A 95 -4.24 1.88 -11.95
C LYS A 95 -3.03 1.74 -11.02
N ALA A 96 -1.85 1.96 -11.59
CA ALA A 96 -0.56 1.94 -10.93
C ALA A 96 0.09 3.34 -11.00
N MET A 97 0.62 3.85 -9.89
CA MET A 97 1.27 5.17 -9.82
C MET A 97 2.58 5.11 -9.01
N PHE A 98 3.63 5.76 -9.51
CA PHE A 98 4.94 5.87 -8.83
C PHE A 98 5.02 7.14 -8.03
N ILE A 99 5.61 7.03 -6.84
CA ILE A 99 5.65 8.12 -5.86
C ILE A 99 7.04 8.16 -5.23
N GLY A 100 7.68 9.33 -5.23
CA GLY A 100 8.93 9.60 -4.54
C GLY A 100 8.68 10.05 -3.10
N SER A 101 9.53 9.59 -2.18
CA SER A 101 9.60 10.08 -0.78
C SER A 101 10.39 11.39 -0.70
#